data_AF-A0A351Y6E9-F1
#
_entry.id   AF-A0A351Y6E9-F1
#
_cell.length_a   1.000
_cell.length_b   1.000
_cell.length_c   1.000
_cell.angle_alpha   90.00
_cell.angle_beta   90.00
_cell.angle_gamma   90.00
#
_symmetry.space_group_name_H-M   'P 1'
#
loop_
_entity.id
_entity.type
_entity.pdbx_description
1 polymer ?
#
loop_
_entity_poly.entity_id
_entity_poly.type
_entity_poly.pdbx_seq_one_letter_code
_entity_poly.pdbx_strand_id
1 'polypeptide(L)'
;MQHVEETDSLPEAEQDPNKKKLSYAEKRELDQLTKDIHILEKERDEINAIFTQKDVAYDDIKALSDAIGIILRQLEQKEYRWFELSARE
;
A
#
# COMPACT_ATOMS: atom_id res chain seq x y z
N MET A 1 38.31 -10.82 -42.22
CA MET A 1 38.00 -9.42 -41.84
C MET A 1 36.53 -9.40 -41.51
N GLN A 2 36.22 -9.39 -40.20
CA GLN A 2 35.69 -8.22 -39.45
C GLN A 2 34.15 -8.27 -39.48
N HIS A 3 33.52 -8.62 -38.34
CA HIS A 3 32.88 -7.70 -37.36
C HIS A 3 31.55 -7.16 -37.93
N VAL A 4 30.40 -7.07 -37.26
CA VAL A 4 29.94 -7.22 -35.87
C VAL A 4 28.40 -7.16 -35.90
N GLU A 5 27.78 -7.79 -34.89
CA GLU A 5 26.56 -7.42 -34.16
C GLU A 5 25.57 -6.38 -34.73
N GLU A 6 24.28 -6.75 -34.75
CA GLU A 6 23.17 -5.85 -34.40
C GLU A 6 22.02 -6.71 -33.85
N THR A 7 22.11 -7.07 -32.57
CA THR A 7 21.21 -6.63 -31.48
C THR A 7 19.72 -6.88 -31.71
N ASP A 8 19.28 -7.99 -31.11
CA ASP A 8 18.12 -8.11 -30.21
C ASP A 8 17.22 -6.85 -30.15
N SER A 9 16.23 -6.78 -31.03
CA SER A 9 15.11 -5.85 -30.87
C SER A 9 13.98 -6.61 -30.20
N LEU A 10 14.01 -6.63 -28.86
CA LEU A 10 12.83 -6.92 -28.04
C LEU A 10 11.70 -5.99 -28.50
N PRO A 11 10.44 -6.47 -28.61
CA PRO A 11 9.34 -5.61 -29.00
C PRO A 11 9.19 -4.51 -27.95
N GLU A 12 9.35 -3.27 -28.40
CA GLU A 12 9.00 -2.04 -27.70
C GLU A 12 7.64 -2.27 -27.02
N ALA A 13 7.59 -2.19 -25.70
CA ALA A 13 6.36 -2.33 -24.95
C ALA A 13 5.35 -1.32 -25.50
N GLU A 14 4.35 -1.81 -26.25
CA GLU A 14 3.24 -1.01 -26.75
C GLU A 14 2.61 -0.30 -25.54
N GLN A 15 2.90 1.00 -25.40
CA GLN A 15 2.23 1.81 -24.40
C GLN A 15 0.78 1.93 -24.84
N ASP A 16 -0.09 1.18 -24.17
CA ASP A 16 -1.53 1.22 -24.36
C ASP A 16 -1.99 2.70 -24.33
N PRO A 17 -2.48 3.25 -25.45
CA PRO A 17 -2.86 4.67 -25.52
C PRO A 17 -4.06 5.01 -24.62
N ASN A 18 -4.70 4.02 -24.00
CA ASN A 18 -5.76 4.20 -23.01
C ASN A 18 -5.29 4.20 -21.54
N LYS A 19 -4.02 3.90 -21.23
CA LYS A 19 -3.48 4.03 -19.86
C LYS A 19 -3.27 5.50 -19.52
N LYS A 20 -4.30 6.13 -18.96
CA LYS A 20 -4.22 7.51 -18.44
C LYS A 20 -3.29 7.54 -17.23
N LYS A 21 -2.14 8.21 -17.40
CA LYS A 21 -1.24 8.61 -16.31
C LYS A 21 -2.03 9.30 -15.19
N LEU A 22 -1.56 9.13 -13.95
CA LEU A 22 -2.16 9.77 -12.79
C LEU A 22 -2.24 11.30 -12.93
N SER A 23 -3.40 11.86 -12.61
CA SER A 23 -3.59 13.29 -12.43
C SER A 23 -2.86 13.81 -11.19
N TYR A 24 -2.69 15.14 -11.08
CA TYR A 24 -2.06 15.75 -9.90
C TYR A 24 -2.79 15.39 -8.59
N ALA A 25 -4.12 15.33 -8.62
CA ALA A 25 -4.91 14.95 -7.46
C ALA A 25 -4.68 13.49 -7.07
N GLU A 26 -4.63 12.58 -8.05
CA GLU A 26 -4.37 11.15 -7.81
C GLU A 26 -2.94 10.90 -7.31
N LYS A 27 -1.94 11.63 -7.81
CA LYS A 27 -0.57 11.56 -7.27
C LYS A 27 -0.52 11.98 -5.80
N ARG A 28 -1.20 13.08 -5.47
CA ARG A 28 -1.31 13.54 -4.08
C ARG A 28 -2.09 12.53 -3.22
N GLU A 29 -3.13 11.90 -3.77
CA GLU A 29 -3.87 10.83 -3.09
C GLU A 29 -2.96 9.64 -2.80
N LEU A 30 -2.16 9.18 -3.76
CA LEU A 30 -1.19 8.09 -3.60
C LEU A 30 -0.14 8.40 -2.52
N ASP A 31 0.41 9.61 -2.52
CA ASP A 31 1.34 10.08 -1.48
C ASP A 31 0.70 10.07 -0.08
N GLN A 32 -0.57 10.49 0.01
CA GLN A 32 -1.31 10.50 1.26
C GLN A 32 -1.64 9.08 1.73
N LEU A 33 -2.09 8.22 0.83
CA LEU A 33 -2.39 6.81 1.13
C LEU A 33 -1.15 6.09 1.67
N THR A 34 0.03 6.33 1.08
CA THR A 34 1.29 5.76 1.55
C THR A 34 1.58 6.14 3.01
N LYS A 35 1.37 7.42 3.37
CA LYS A 35 1.56 7.89 4.75
C LYS A 35 0.52 7.32 5.71
N ASP A 36 -0.74 7.34 5.30
CA ASP A 36 -1.86 6.83 6.10
C ASP A 36 -1.69 5.34 6.39
N ILE A 37 -1.32 4.53 5.38
CA ILE A 37 -1.08 3.10 5.54
C ILE A 37 0.05 2.89 6.57
N HIS A 38 1.18 3.58 6.43
CA HIS A 38 2.29 3.44 7.37
C HIS A 38 1.91 3.80 8.82
N ILE A 39 1.09 4.86 9.01
CA ILE A 39 0.58 5.26 10.32
C ILE A 39 -0.32 4.16 10.89
N LEU A 40 -1.27 3.65 10.11
CA LEU A 40 -2.20 2.61 10.54
C LEU A 40 -1.50 1.28 10.83
N GLU A 41 -0.47 0.92 10.07
CA GLU A 41 0.36 -0.26 10.37
C GLU A 41 1.09 -0.11 11.71
N LYS A 42 1.65 1.08 11.97
CA LYS A 42 2.29 1.37 13.26
C LYS A 42 1.31 1.27 14.42
N GLU A 43 0.12 1.84 14.28
CA GLU A 43 -0.95 1.75 15.30
C GLU A 43 -1.40 0.30 15.53
N ARG A 44 -1.57 -0.47 14.45
CA ARG A 44 -1.87 -1.91 14.54
C ARG A 44 -0.79 -2.66 15.33
N ASP A 45 0.48 -2.39 15.03
CA ASP A 45 1.61 -3.07 15.65
C ASP A 45 1.77 -2.68 17.13
N GLU A 46 1.51 -1.42 17.48
CA GLU A 46 1.46 -0.95 18.86
C GLU A 46 0.35 -1.66 19.66
N ILE A 47 -0.85 -1.80 19.09
CA ILE A 47 -1.95 -2.53 19.73
C ILE A 47 -1.62 -4.03 19.88
N ASN A 48 -1.04 -4.64 18.84
CA ASN A 48 -0.58 -6.03 18.90
C ASN A 48 0.48 -6.24 19.99
N ALA A 49 1.39 -5.28 20.17
CA ALA A 49 2.38 -5.34 21.25
C ALA A 49 1.71 -5.34 22.63
N ILE A 50 0.63 -4.58 22.83
CA ILE A 50 -0.14 -4.59 24.08
C ILE A 50 -0.71 -5.99 24.35
N PHE A 51 -1.28 -6.66 23.36
CA PHE A 51 -1.81 -8.02 23.52
C PHE A 51 -0.76 -9.07 23.93
N THR A 52 0.53 -8.81 23.70
CA THR A 52 1.61 -9.70 24.16
C THR A 52 2.00 -9.50 25.63
N GLN A 53 1.50 -8.43 26.27
CA GLN A 53 1.76 -8.15 27.67
C GLN A 53 0.93 -9.06 28.58
N LYS A 54 1.49 -9.49 29.71
CA LYS A 54 0.85 -10.48 30.61
C LYS A 54 -0.30 -9.92 31.45
N ASP A 55 -0.43 -8.60 31.56
CA ASP A 55 -1.33 -7.93 32.52
C ASP A 55 -2.34 -6.97 31.85
N VAL A 56 -2.85 -7.31 30.66
CA VAL A 56 -3.89 -6.51 30.00
C VAL A 56 -5.25 -6.77 30.67
N ALA A 57 -5.95 -5.70 31.09
CA ALA A 57 -7.28 -5.84 31.69
C ALA A 57 -8.32 -6.33 30.66
N TYR A 58 -9.33 -7.07 31.13
CA TYR A 58 -10.34 -7.65 30.24
C TYR A 58 -11.12 -6.60 29.41
N ASP A 59 -11.49 -5.48 30.01
CA ASP A 59 -12.17 -4.38 29.31
C ASP A 59 -11.26 -3.74 28.25
N ASP A 60 -9.96 -3.65 28.53
CA ASP A 60 -8.96 -3.17 27.58
C ASP A 60 -8.79 -4.14 26.41
N ILE A 61 -8.83 -5.47 26.65
CA ILE A 61 -8.77 -6.48 25.58
C ILE A 61 -9.91 -6.28 24.57
N LYS A 62 -11.13 -6.04 25.04
CA LYS A 62 -12.27 -5.83 24.15
C LYS A 62 -12.11 -4.54 23.34
N ALA A 63 -11.76 -3.43 23.99
CA ALA A 63 -11.57 -2.15 23.32
C ALA A 63 -10.43 -2.21 22.28
N LEU A 64 -9.31 -2.85 22.61
CA LEU A 64 -8.19 -3.05 21.69
C LEU A 64 -8.57 -3.96 20.51
N SER A 65 -9.42 -4.97 20.75
CA SER A 65 -9.90 -5.87 19.70
C SER A 65 -10.84 -5.16 18.72
N ASP A 66 -11.73 -4.31 19.25
CA ASP A 66 -12.61 -3.47 18.43
C ASP A 66 -11.76 -2.45 17.62
N ALA A 67 -10.75 -1.83 18.25
CA ALA A 67 -9.85 -0.88 17.59
C ALA A 67 -9.01 -1.51 16.48
N ILE A 68 -8.37 -2.67 16.72
CA ILE A 68 -7.57 -3.33 15.70
C ILE A 68 -8.43 -3.80 14.52
N GLY A 69 -9.66 -4.25 14.77
CA GLY A 69 -10.61 -4.61 13.71
C GLY A 69 -10.97 -3.43 12.81
N ILE A 70 -11.09 -2.23 13.38
CA ILE A 70 -11.31 -0.99 12.62
C ILE A 70 -10.07 -0.60 11.82
N ILE A 71 -8.88 -0.69 12.40
CA ILE A 71 -7.61 -0.38 11.72
C ILE A 71 -7.38 -1.32 10.54
N LEU A 72 -7.58 -2.63 10.71
CA LEU A 72 -7.40 -3.61 9.64
C LEU A 72 -8.35 -3.35 8.45
N ARG A 73 -9.60 -2.98 8.73
CA ARG A 73 -10.56 -2.62 7.68
C ARG A 73 -10.15 -1.34 6.94
N GLN A 74 -9.60 -0.36 7.64
CA GLN A 74 -9.10 0.86 7.01
C GLN A 74 -7.85 0.62 6.17
N LEU A 75 -6.93 -0.24 6.65
CA LEU A 75 -5.76 -0.68 5.90
C LEU A 75 -6.18 -1.34 4.59
N GLU A 76 -7.05 -2.35 4.62
CA GLU A 76 -7.53 -3.05 3.42
C GLU A 76 -8.10 -2.09 2.37
N GLN A 77 -8.95 -1.14 2.79
CA GLN A 77 -9.55 -0.15 1.89
C GLN A 77 -8.51 0.79 1.27
N LYS A 78 -7.56 1.26 2.08
CA LYS A 78 -6.51 2.18 1.64
C LYS A 78 -5.48 1.49 0.76
N GLU A 79 -5.09 0.26 1.09
CA GLU A 79 -4.19 -0.59 0.31
C GLU A 79 -4.81 -0.92 -1.05
N TYR A 80 -6.10 -1.26 -1.09
CA TYR A 80 -6.80 -1.48 -2.36
C TYR A 80 -6.74 -0.24 -3.25
N ARG A 81 -7.08 0.93 -2.70
CA ARG A 81 -7.03 2.19 -3.45
C ARG A 81 -5.62 2.55 -3.89
N TRP A 82 -4.64 2.34 -3.01
CA TRP A 82 -3.23 2.56 -3.30
C TRP A 82 -2.77 1.66 -4.44
N PHE A 83 -3.17 0.38 -4.44
CA PHE A 83 -2.86 -0.58 -5.51
C PHE A 83 -3.47 -0.17 -6.85
N GLU A 84 -4.73 0.28 -6.85
CA GLU A 84 -5.39 0.80 -8.07
C GLU A 84 -4.64 2.00 -8.68
N LEU A 85 -4.15 2.91 -7.83
CA LEU A 85 -3.43 4.10 -8.26
C LEU A 85 -1.99 3.77 -8.67
N SER A 86 -1.27 2.95 -7.91
CA SER A 86 0.12 2.57 -8.21
C SER A 86 0.24 1.74 -9.49
N ALA A 87 -0.77 0.94 -9.83
CA ALA A 87 -0.82 0.22 -11.12
C ALA A 87 -0.92 1.14 -12.36
N ARG A 88 -1.20 2.44 -12.16
CA ARG A 88 -1.35 3.47 -13.20
C ARG A 88 -0.26 4.54 -13.16
N GLU A 89 0.62 4.49 -12.15
CA GLU A 89 1.83 5.30 -12.11
C GLU A 89 2.79 4.92 -13.24
#